data_AF-A0AAV8T436-F1
#
_entry.id   AF-A0AAV8T436-F1
#
_cell.length_a   1.000
_cell.length_b   1.000
_cell.length_c   1.000
_cell.angle_alpha   90.00
_cell.angle_beta   90.00
_cell.angle_gamma   90.00
#
_symmetry.space_group_name_H-M   'P 1'
#
loop_
_entity.id
_entity.type
_entity.pdbx_description
1 polymer ?
#
loop_
_entity_poly.entity_id
_entity_poly.type
_entity_poly.pdbx_seq_one_letter_code
_entity_poly.pdbx_strand_id
1 'polypeptide(L)'
;MECAGKGRRTRCIGPPTRRCGRCGAVSYCSASHQLSHWNDHKLECERLEQQMKRVDLLNDFPFTFAQEATFEIYEKKETRCSFFSKRGIHRLGMWICECQCAALRAFSDSSSSTTNAWGLSSELCPCRGPISLVSEHIRCWMDYYQWRCIPLHSPVAMLLHWPLTIYYAACLTRMKSLNHTSCKHLCIHYLGPEKELLQLPAFGELHALFPGVRVHIELIGPAVPPQRDNEKIDICNYAYCLDENCICKSSSENAIMGSSSVTVQLHRGYYHDCFRELAKVYHLHLLSFKYIQMDIS
;
A
#
# COMPACT_ATOMS: atom_id res chain seq x y z
N MET A 1 -7.66 -15.95 4.88
CA MET A 1 -6.62 -16.64 5.70
C MET A 1 -6.19 -17.94 5.02
N GLU A 2 -4.91 -18.07 4.68
CA GLU A 2 -4.33 -19.34 4.17
C GLU A 2 -3.80 -20.22 5.32
N CYS A 3 -3.61 -21.52 5.06
CA CYS A 3 -3.02 -22.43 6.05
C CYS A 3 -1.51 -22.15 6.18
N ALA A 4 -1.03 -21.86 7.38
CA ALA A 4 0.40 -21.58 7.60
C ALA A 4 1.31 -22.82 7.49
N GLY A 5 0.71 -24.02 7.50
CA GLY A 5 1.43 -25.27 7.17
C GLY A 5 1.45 -25.60 5.67
N LYS A 6 0.90 -24.74 4.79
CA LYS A 6 0.87 -24.96 3.34
C LYS A 6 2.31 -25.08 2.79
N GLY A 7 2.52 -26.05 1.91
CA GLY A 7 3.85 -26.35 1.35
C GLY A 7 4.74 -27.23 2.23
N ARG A 8 4.26 -27.67 3.40
CA ARG A 8 4.96 -28.68 4.23
C ARG A 8 4.65 -30.10 3.77
N ARG A 9 5.15 -31.09 4.52
CA ARG A 9 5.16 -32.54 4.20
C ARG A 9 3.86 -33.12 3.68
N THR A 10 2.70 -32.55 4.02
CA THR A 10 1.37 -33.05 3.60
C THR A 10 0.53 -31.95 2.97
N ARG A 11 -0.38 -32.34 2.06
CA ARG A 11 -1.29 -31.41 1.37
C ARG A 11 -2.32 -30.83 2.35
N CYS A 12 -2.78 -29.60 2.10
CA CYS A 12 -3.90 -29.01 2.83
C CYS A 12 -5.17 -29.85 2.64
N ILE A 13 -5.92 -30.06 3.72
CA ILE A 13 -7.14 -30.88 3.73
C ILE A 13 -8.44 -30.07 3.68
N GLY A 14 -8.35 -28.74 3.63
CA GLY A 14 -9.50 -27.84 3.64
C GLY A 14 -9.15 -26.41 4.06
N PRO A 15 -10.16 -25.55 4.29
CA PRO A 15 -9.94 -24.20 4.77
C PRO A 15 -9.33 -24.20 6.18
N PRO A 16 -8.46 -23.22 6.50
CA PRO A 16 -7.76 -23.17 7.78
C PRO A 16 -8.65 -22.60 8.88
N THR A 17 -9.40 -23.47 9.56
CA THR A 17 -10.35 -23.09 10.62
C THR A 17 -9.74 -23.13 12.02
N ARG A 18 -8.60 -23.79 12.22
CA ARG A 18 -7.94 -23.93 13.53
C ARG A 18 -6.93 -22.82 13.74
N ARG A 19 -7.14 -21.95 14.72
CA ARG A 19 -6.18 -20.90 15.10
C ARG A 19 -5.22 -21.40 16.19
N CYS A 20 -4.01 -20.85 16.23
CA CYS A 20 -3.10 -21.06 17.34
C CYS A 20 -3.74 -20.56 18.65
N GLY A 21 -3.85 -21.43 19.66
CA GLY A 21 -4.53 -21.12 20.92
C GLY A 21 -3.84 -20.06 21.78
N ARG A 22 -2.55 -19.78 21.55
CA ARG A 22 -1.81 -18.71 22.23
C ARG A 22 -1.98 -17.38 21.51
N CYS A 23 -1.41 -17.27 20.31
CA CYS A 23 -1.37 -15.97 19.63
C CYS A 23 -2.67 -15.62 18.92
N GLY A 24 -3.51 -16.58 18.53
CA GLY A 24 -4.73 -16.33 17.73
C GLY A 24 -4.51 -15.86 16.29
N ALA A 25 -3.28 -15.49 15.91
CA ALA A 25 -2.95 -14.89 14.61
C ALA A 25 -2.83 -15.90 13.45
N VAL A 26 -2.35 -17.11 13.73
CA VAL A 26 -2.01 -18.09 12.69
C VAL A 26 -3.07 -19.19 12.60
N SER A 27 -3.51 -19.51 11.37
CA SER A 27 -4.53 -20.53 11.11
C SER A 27 -4.00 -21.76 10.36
N TYR A 28 -4.58 -22.92 10.64
CA TYR A 28 -4.22 -24.22 10.10
C TYR A 28 -5.46 -25.00 9.64
N CYS A 29 -5.32 -25.78 8.57
CA CYS A 29 -6.37 -26.71 8.16
C CYS A 29 -6.37 -28.01 8.98
N SER A 30 -5.28 -28.31 9.70
CA SER A 30 -5.15 -29.53 10.51
C SER A 30 -4.17 -29.36 11.67
N ALA A 31 -4.27 -30.23 12.68
CA ALA A 31 -3.30 -30.29 13.79
C ALA A 31 -1.90 -30.71 13.30
N SER A 32 -1.82 -31.56 12.28
CA SER A 32 -0.54 -31.96 11.66
C SER A 32 0.20 -30.77 11.04
N HIS A 33 -0.52 -29.87 10.37
CA HIS A 33 0.06 -28.62 9.84
C HIS A 33 0.50 -27.66 10.94
N GLN A 34 -0.24 -27.60 12.05
CA GLN A 34 0.18 -26.82 13.22
C GLN A 34 1.47 -27.36 13.84
N LEU A 35 1.56 -28.67 14.07
CA LEU A 35 2.75 -29.31 14.64
C LEU A 35 3.97 -29.17 13.73
N SER A 36 3.80 -29.34 12.42
CA SER A 36 4.90 -29.21 11.45
C SER A 36 5.38 -27.77 11.25
N HIS A 37 4.53 -26.76 11.51
CA HIS A 37 4.92 -25.35 11.49
C HIS A 37 5.47 -24.86 12.83
N TRP A 38 5.28 -25.61 13.92
CA TRP A 38 5.55 -25.14 15.28
C TRP A 38 6.98 -24.64 15.50
N ASN A 39 7.99 -25.30 14.91
CA ASN A 39 9.38 -24.89 15.09
C ASN A 39 9.70 -23.50 14.56
N ASP A 40 9.01 -23.07 13.51
CA ASP A 40 9.18 -21.73 12.94
C ASP A 40 8.24 -20.75 13.67
N HIS A 41 6.98 -21.16 13.88
CA HIS A 41 5.96 -20.32 14.51
C HIS A 41 6.31 -19.95 15.96
N LYS A 42 6.88 -20.85 16.76
CA LYS A 42 7.15 -20.62 18.18
C LYS A 42 8.06 -19.40 18.43
N LEU A 43 8.93 -19.08 17.47
CA LEU A 43 9.83 -17.92 17.52
C LEU A 43 9.05 -16.60 17.43
N GLU A 44 7.95 -16.58 16.68
CA GLU A 44 7.13 -15.39 16.43
C GLU A 44 5.84 -15.35 17.27
N CYS A 45 5.48 -16.47 17.90
CA CYS A 45 4.18 -16.66 18.55
C CYS A 45 3.88 -15.60 19.60
N GLU A 46 4.86 -15.28 20.45
CA GLU A 46 4.71 -14.26 21.49
C GLU A 46 4.54 -12.85 20.90
N ARG A 47 5.36 -12.48 19.91
CA ARG A 47 5.24 -11.20 19.22
C ARG A 47 3.86 -11.04 18.57
N LEU A 48 3.37 -12.10 17.92
CA LEU A 48 2.04 -12.14 17.31
C LEU A 48 0.92 -12.03 18.35
N GLU A 49 1.08 -12.66 19.52
CA GLU A 49 0.12 -12.53 20.64
C GLU A 49 -0.01 -11.08 21.10
N GLN A 50 1.10 -10.36 21.25
CA GLN A 50 1.08 -8.93 21.61
C GLN A 50 0.42 -8.07 20.52
N GLN A 51 0.59 -8.42 19.25
CA GLN A 51 -0.12 -7.74 18.15
C GLN A 51 -1.62 -8.00 18.20
N MET A 52 -2.04 -9.24 18.46
CA MET A 52 -3.45 -9.60 18.54
C MET A 52 -4.17 -8.96 19.73
N LYS A 53 -3.46 -8.64 20.82
CA LYS A 53 -4.01 -7.82 21.93
C LYS A 53 -4.37 -6.39 21.52
N ARG A 54 -3.84 -5.90 20.40
CA ARG A 54 -4.07 -4.54 19.88
C ARG A 54 -4.93 -4.53 18.62
N VAL A 55 -5.54 -5.66 18.25
CA VAL A 55 -6.28 -5.78 17.00
C VAL A 55 -7.47 -4.80 16.93
N ASP A 56 -8.13 -4.54 18.06
CA ASP A 56 -9.25 -3.60 18.10
C ASP A 56 -8.80 -2.17 17.82
N LEU A 57 -7.64 -1.77 18.36
CA LEU A 57 -7.02 -0.47 18.06
C LEU A 57 -6.58 -0.36 16.60
N LEU A 58 -6.16 -1.48 15.98
CA LEU A 58 -5.77 -1.51 14.57
C LEU A 58 -6.97 -1.46 13.61
N ASN A 59 -8.17 -1.76 14.10
CA ASN A 59 -9.42 -1.70 13.34
C ASN A 59 -10.23 -0.41 13.61
N ASP A 60 -9.77 0.44 14.53
CA ASP A 60 -10.40 1.72 14.84
C ASP A 60 -9.98 2.80 13.83
N PHE A 61 -10.62 2.76 12.66
CA PHE A 61 -10.39 3.73 11.60
C PHE A 61 -11.42 4.87 11.66
N PRO A 62 -11.04 6.13 11.37
CA PRO A 62 -11.94 7.28 11.44
C PRO A 62 -12.94 7.35 10.27
N PHE A 63 -13.01 6.32 9.42
CA PHE A 63 -13.76 6.37 8.18
C PHE A 63 -15.21 5.93 8.39
N THR A 64 -16.15 6.64 7.77
CA THR A 64 -17.58 6.26 7.84
C THR A 64 -17.86 4.92 7.17
N PHE A 65 -16.97 4.47 6.28
CA PHE A 65 -17.05 3.18 5.60
C PHE A 65 -16.25 2.08 6.29
N ALA A 66 -15.57 2.34 7.41
CA ALA A 66 -14.66 1.38 8.04
C ALA A 66 -15.36 0.07 8.39
N GLN A 67 -16.54 0.12 8.99
CA GLN A 67 -17.30 -1.07 9.39
C GLN A 67 -17.71 -1.92 8.18
N GLU A 68 -18.30 -1.28 7.14
CA GLU A 68 -18.68 -1.95 5.90
C GLU A 68 -17.45 -2.55 5.20
N ALA A 69 -16.37 -1.78 5.13
CA ALA A 69 -15.15 -2.18 4.46
C ALA A 69 -14.32 -3.19 5.25
N THR A 70 -14.53 -3.42 6.54
CA THR A 70 -13.74 -4.36 7.36
C THR A 70 -14.61 -5.52 7.82
N PHE A 71 -15.39 -5.29 8.87
CA PHE A 71 -16.14 -6.28 9.60
C PHE A 71 -17.24 -6.94 8.76
N GLU A 72 -17.99 -6.17 7.98
CA GLU A 72 -19.10 -6.73 7.19
C GLU A 72 -18.61 -7.59 6.03
N ILE A 73 -17.49 -7.24 5.41
CA ILE A 73 -16.82 -8.08 4.41
C ILE A 73 -16.31 -9.37 5.05
N TYR A 74 -15.68 -9.27 6.23
CA TYR A 74 -15.19 -10.45 6.96
C TYR A 74 -16.33 -11.40 7.36
N GLU A 75 -17.45 -10.86 7.85
CA GLU A 75 -18.64 -11.63 8.19
C GLU A 75 -19.43 -12.11 6.96
N LYS A 76 -18.95 -11.82 5.74
CA LYS A 76 -19.61 -12.15 4.47
C LYS A 76 -21.02 -11.55 4.34
N LYS A 77 -21.29 -10.48 5.08
CA LYS A 77 -22.50 -9.66 4.94
C LYS A 77 -22.39 -8.73 3.72
N GLU A 78 -21.16 -8.36 3.38
CA GLU A 78 -20.84 -7.52 2.23
C GLU A 78 -19.74 -8.17 1.38
N THR A 79 -19.62 -7.78 0.11
CA THR A 79 -18.51 -8.19 -0.76
C THR A 79 -17.72 -6.97 -1.21
N ARG A 80 -16.42 -7.13 -1.47
CA ARG A 80 -15.59 -6.05 -2.04
C ARG A 80 -16.20 -5.49 -3.33
N CYS A 81 -16.74 -6.35 -4.19
CA CYS A 81 -17.38 -5.91 -5.44
C CYS A 81 -18.58 -4.99 -5.18
N SER A 82 -19.48 -5.38 -4.28
CA SER A 82 -20.67 -4.58 -3.95
C SER A 82 -20.30 -3.29 -3.21
N PHE A 83 -19.35 -3.36 -2.26
CA PHE A 83 -18.77 -2.18 -1.60
C PHE A 83 -18.29 -1.11 -2.60
N PHE A 84 -17.51 -1.52 -3.62
CA PHE A 84 -17.04 -0.61 -4.66
C PHE A 84 -18.13 -0.20 -5.65
N SER A 85 -19.10 -1.08 -5.93
CA SER A 85 -20.19 -0.80 -6.87
C SER A 85 -21.13 0.28 -6.33
N LYS A 86 -21.47 0.21 -5.03
CA LYS A 86 -22.26 1.25 -4.33
C LYS A 86 -21.63 2.64 -4.42
N ARG A 87 -20.32 2.70 -4.60
CA ARG A 87 -19.52 3.93 -4.68
C ARG A 87 -19.11 4.31 -6.11
N GLY A 88 -19.55 3.57 -7.12
CA GLY A 88 -19.24 3.86 -8.54
C GLY A 88 -17.78 3.66 -8.94
N ILE A 89 -16.95 3.05 -8.08
CA ILE A 89 -15.50 2.89 -8.30
C ILE A 89 -15.11 1.45 -8.68
N HIS A 90 -16.10 0.56 -8.80
CA HIS A 90 -15.86 -0.82 -9.16
C HIS A 90 -15.27 -0.94 -10.57
N ARG A 91 -14.11 -1.61 -10.67
CA ARG A 91 -13.37 -1.84 -11.95
C ARG A 91 -12.90 -0.56 -12.65
N LEU A 92 -12.80 0.55 -11.91
CA LEU A 92 -12.39 1.84 -12.45
C LEU A 92 -10.94 2.15 -12.06
N GLY A 93 -10.11 2.61 -13.01
CA GLY A 93 -8.74 3.07 -12.75
C GLY A 93 -7.93 2.18 -11.79
N MET A 94 -7.35 2.77 -10.75
CA MET A 94 -6.55 2.08 -9.74
C MET A 94 -7.32 1.02 -8.92
N TRP A 95 -8.66 1.05 -8.92
CA TRP A 95 -9.51 0.13 -8.17
C TRP A 95 -9.68 -1.24 -8.83
N ILE A 96 -9.22 -1.42 -10.08
CA ILE A 96 -9.46 -2.63 -10.86
C ILE A 96 -8.90 -3.91 -10.21
N CYS A 97 -7.82 -3.79 -9.43
CA CYS A 97 -7.18 -4.89 -8.73
C CYS A 97 -7.68 -5.09 -7.29
N GLU A 98 -8.66 -4.29 -6.85
CA GLU A 98 -9.23 -4.40 -5.51
C GLU A 98 -10.31 -5.48 -5.39
N CYS A 99 -10.80 -6.04 -6.51
CA CYS A 99 -11.62 -7.25 -6.53
C CYS A 99 -10.96 -8.36 -7.35
N GLN A 100 -11.21 -9.62 -6.99
CA GLN A 100 -10.82 -10.77 -7.83
C GLN A 100 -11.62 -10.83 -9.14
N CYS A 101 -12.76 -10.14 -9.20
CA CYS A 101 -13.68 -10.14 -10.31
C CYS A 101 -13.16 -9.48 -11.59
N ALA A 102 -12.07 -8.70 -11.51
CA ALA A 102 -11.43 -8.02 -12.64
C ALA A 102 -9.92 -8.29 -12.74
N ALA A 103 -9.31 -8.89 -11.70
CA ALA A 103 -7.90 -9.24 -11.68
C ALA A 103 -7.45 -10.13 -12.85
N LEU A 104 -8.32 -11.02 -13.35
CA LEU A 104 -8.00 -11.91 -14.47
C LEU A 104 -7.83 -11.20 -15.82
N ARG A 105 -8.37 -9.97 -16.00
CA ARG A 105 -8.24 -9.19 -17.25
C ARG A 105 -7.18 -8.09 -17.16
N ALA A 106 -6.91 -7.59 -15.95
CA ALA A 106 -5.97 -6.48 -15.75
C ALA A 106 -4.51 -6.86 -16.08
N PHE A 107 -4.12 -8.13 -15.92
CA PHE A 107 -2.76 -8.60 -16.24
C PHE A 107 -2.58 -9.05 -17.70
N SER A 108 -3.66 -9.27 -18.46
CA SER A 108 -3.57 -9.68 -19.87
C SER A 108 -3.43 -8.50 -20.82
N ASP A 109 -4.01 -7.34 -20.47
CA ASP A 109 -4.03 -6.13 -21.30
C ASP A 109 -2.88 -5.16 -20.95
N SER A 110 -1.69 -5.71 -20.69
CA SER A 110 -0.46 -4.99 -20.31
C SER A 110 0.11 -4.03 -21.39
N SER A 111 -0.72 -3.65 -22.37
CA SER A 111 -0.41 -2.72 -23.46
C SER A 111 -1.35 -1.50 -23.51
N SER A 112 -2.32 -1.37 -22.59
CA SER A 112 -3.19 -0.19 -22.55
C SER A 112 -3.04 0.55 -21.23
N SER A 113 -2.30 1.66 -21.30
CA SER A 113 -2.38 2.84 -20.42
C SER A 113 -3.00 2.59 -19.04
N THR A 114 -2.17 2.25 -18.05
CA THR A 114 -2.57 2.34 -16.63
C THR A 114 -3.30 3.66 -16.44
N THR A 115 -4.61 3.59 -16.17
CA THR A 115 -5.42 4.79 -16.00
C THR A 115 -4.84 5.57 -14.84
N ASN A 116 -4.18 6.70 -15.12
CA ASN A 116 -3.60 7.61 -14.12
C ASN A 116 -4.71 8.37 -13.37
N ALA A 117 -5.75 7.68 -12.90
CA ALA A 117 -6.96 8.27 -12.39
C ALA A 117 -7.35 7.65 -11.05
N TRP A 118 -7.76 8.51 -10.12
CA TRP A 118 -8.35 8.13 -8.85
C TRP A 118 -9.72 7.48 -9.01
N GLY A 119 -10.44 7.71 -10.12
CA GLY A 119 -11.82 7.24 -10.26
C GLY A 119 -12.79 7.88 -9.25
N LEU A 120 -12.43 9.04 -8.70
CA LEU A 120 -13.21 9.78 -7.70
C LEU A 120 -13.37 11.25 -8.15
N SER A 121 -14.39 11.95 -7.65
CA SER A 121 -14.52 13.40 -7.83
C SER A 121 -13.35 14.15 -7.15
N SER A 122 -13.11 15.41 -7.53
CA SER A 122 -11.96 16.18 -7.04
C SER A 122 -11.99 16.46 -5.54
N GLU A 123 -13.18 16.51 -4.93
CA GLU A 123 -13.35 16.67 -3.48
C GLU A 123 -13.01 15.40 -2.68
N LEU A 124 -13.03 14.24 -3.33
CA LEU A 124 -12.81 12.94 -2.69
C LEU A 124 -11.39 12.42 -2.88
N CYS A 125 -10.54 13.06 -3.66
CA CYS A 125 -9.21 12.54 -3.93
C CYS A 125 -8.12 13.62 -4.02
N PRO A 126 -6.87 13.26 -3.70
CA PRO A 126 -5.73 14.17 -3.76
C PRO A 126 -5.24 14.36 -5.21
N CYS A 127 -6.09 14.91 -6.09
CA CYS A 127 -5.76 15.12 -7.50
C CYS A 127 -4.97 16.42 -7.79
N ARG A 128 -4.73 17.24 -6.76
CA ARG A 128 -4.03 18.53 -6.84
C ARG A 128 -2.94 18.59 -5.77
N GLY A 129 -2.04 19.56 -5.88
CA GLY A 129 -1.12 19.89 -4.79
C GLY A 129 -1.88 20.30 -3.51
N PRO A 130 -1.29 20.09 -2.32
CA PRO A 130 -1.88 20.53 -1.07
C PRO A 130 -1.89 22.06 -0.97
N ILE A 131 -2.85 22.63 -0.22
CA ILE A 131 -2.99 24.08 -0.03
C ILE A 131 -1.84 24.64 0.82
N SER A 132 -1.27 23.81 1.69
CA SER A 132 -0.14 24.16 2.56
C SER A 132 0.88 23.02 2.59
N LEU A 133 2.14 23.37 2.83
CA LEU A 133 3.15 22.36 3.15
C LEU A 133 2.75 21.61 4.42
N VAL A 134 3.15 20.34 4.50
CA VAL A 134 3.07 19.54 5.72
C VAL A 134 3.86 20.26 6.82
N SER A 135 3.14 20.99 7.66
CA SER A 135 3.72 21.87 8.70
C SER A 135 4.01 21.07 9.98
N GLU A 136 3.21 20.04 10.25
CA GLU A 136 3.37 19.12 11.37
C GLU A 136 3.45 17.67 10.86
N HIS A 137 4.05 16.79 11.66
CA HIS A 137 4.09 15.37 11.33
C HIS A 137 2.69 14.77 11.34
N ILE A 138 2.24 14.24 10.20
CA ILE A 138 0.96 13.53 10.06
C ILE A 138 1.04 12.23 10.87
N ARG A 139 0.24 12.13 11.95
CA ARG A 139 0.33 11.01 12.91
C ARG A 139 -0.72 9.95 12.67
N CYS A 140 -1.85 10.34 12.07
CA CYS A 140 -2.96 9.45 11.81
C CYS A 140 -3.70 9.83 10.52
N TRP A 141 -4.65 8.98 10.13
CA TRP A 141 -5.50 9.21 8.96
C TRP A 141 -6.31 10.49 9.06
N MET A 142 -6.78 10.86 10.25
CA MET A 142 -7.55 12.09 10.47
C MET A 142 -6.74 13.33 10.09
N ASP A 143 -5.49 13.40 10.55
CA ASP A 143 -4.57 14.50 10.25
C ASP A 143 -4.36 14.64 8.74
N TYR A 144 -4.17 13.51 8.05
CA TYR A 144 -3.98 13.50 6.60
C TYR A 144 -5.22 14.00 5.86
N TYR A 145 -6.41 13.47 6.20
CA TYR A 145 -7.66 13.85 5.56
C TYR A 145 -7.99 15.32 5.78
N GLN A 146 -7.76 15.83 7.00
CA GLN A 146 -7.92 17.24 7.32
C GLN A 146 -6.95 18.11 6.51
N TRP A 147 -5.66 17.76 6.48
CA TRP A 147 -4.64 18.49 5.72
C TRP A 147 -4.93 18.52 4.21
N ARG A 148 -5.43 17.41 3.66
CA ARG A 148 -5.80 17.30 2.25
C ARG A 148 -7.18 17.87 1.92
N CYS A 149 -7.95 18.29 2.94
CA CYS A 149 -9.34 18.70 2.81
C CYS A 149 -10.22 17.64 2.13
N ILE A 150 -9.99 16.36 2.47
CA ILE A 150 -10.76 15.21 1.96
C ILE A 150 -11.73 14.77 3.05
N PRO A 151 -13.02 14.53 2.75
CA PRO A 151 -13.96 14.04 3.75
C PRO A 151 -13.73 12.57 4.09
N LEU A 152 -13.97 12.19 5.35
CA LEU A 152 -13.75 10.82 5.87
C LEU A 152 -14.63 9.73 5.23
N HIS A 153 -15.65 10.12 4.46
CA HIS A 153 -16.43 9.18 3.67
C HIS A 153 -15.80 8.84 2.32
N SER A 154 -14.72 9.54 1.92
CA SER A 154 -13.97 9.18 0.71
C SER A 154 -13.24 7.85 0.90
N PRO A 155 -13.41 6.87 0.00
CA PRO A 155 -12.74 5.57 0.11
C PRO A 155 -11.24 5.63 -0.24
N VAL A 156 -10.70 6.82 -0.58
CA VAL A 156 -9.35 6.98 -1.15
C VAL A 156 -8.22 6.46 -0.24
N ALA A 157 -8.47 6.32 1.07
CA ALA A 157 -7.54 5.68 2.02
C ALA A 157 -7.11 4.28 1.57
N MET A 158 -8.01 3.53 0.91
CA MET A 158 -7.70 2.19 0.40
C MET A 158 -6.61 2.19 -0.68
N LEU A 159 -6.39 3.29 -1.39
CA LEU A 159 -5.27 3.44 -2.32
C LEU A 159 -4.08 4.17 -1.68
N LEU A 160 -4.36 5.15 -0.82
CA LEU A 160 -3.33 5.96 -0.17
C LEU A 160 -2.57 5.24 0.94
N HIS A 161 -3.04 4.08 1.39
CA HIS A 161 -2.32 3.35 2.43
C HIS A 161 -0.90 2.96 1.97
N TRP A 162 -0.64 2.78 0.68
CA TRP A 162 0.73 2.53 0.17
C TRP A 162 1.68 3.72 0.41
N PRO A 163 1.43 4.93 -0.15
CA PRO A 163 2.32 6.07 0.09
C PRO A 163 2.34 6.52 1.55
N LEU A 164 1.23 6.42 2.29
CA LEU A 164 1.18 6.82 3.70
C LEU A 164 1.94 5.84 4.61
N THR A 165 1.94 4.55 4.30
CA THR A 165 2.78 3.58 5.02
C THR A 165 4.26 3.89 4.82
N ILE A 166 4.66 4.23 3.59
CA ILE A 166 6.03 4.68 3.30
C ILE A 166 6.37 5.93 4.10
N TYR A 167 5.50 6.94 4.09
CA TYR A 167 5.70 8.17 4.85
C TYR A 167 5.87 7.89 6.34
N TYR A 168 4.95 7.13 6.92
CA TYR A 168 4.99 6.80 8.34
C TYR A 168 6.26 6.02 8.70
N ALA A 169 6.63 5.02 7.90
CA ALA A 169 7.86 4.27 8.11
C ALA A 169 9.12 5.16 8.00
N ALA A 170 9.15 6.09 7.05
CA ALA A 170 10.22 7.07 6.92
C ALA A 170 10.29 8.03 8.11
N CYS A 171 9.15 8.44 8.66
CA CYS A 171 9.14 9.27 9.85
C CYS A 171 9.63 8.51 11.07
N LEU A 172 9.23 7.25 11.25
CA LEU A 172 9.74 6.40 12.33
C LEU A 172 11.26 6.20 12.27
N THR A 173 11.86 6.09 11.09
CA THR A 173 13.32 5.97 10.94
C THR A 173 14.01 7.32 11.12
N ARG A 174 13.46 8.42 10.60
CA ARG A 174 13.99 9.78 10.77
C ARG A 174 13.95 10.24 12.23
N MET A 175 12.91 9.89 12.98
CA MET A 175 12.83 10.16 14.42
C MET A 175 13.93 9.45 15.21
N LYS A 176 14.42 8.30 14.73
CA LYS A 176 15.58 7.61 15.33
C LYS A 176 16.92 8.25 14.91
N SER A 177 16.93 9.02 13.83
CA SER A 177 18.12 9.60 13.19
C SER A 177 18.23 11.12 13.38
N LEU A 178 17.59 11.68 14.42
CA LEU A 178 17.50 13.12 14.74
C LEU A 178 18.84 13.89 14.88
N ASN A 179 19.98 13.26 14.63
CA ASN A 179 21.31 13.87 14.66
C ASN A 179 21.85 14.31 13.27
N HIS A 180 21.16 14.04 12.14
CA HIS A 180 21.67 14.43 10.81
C HIS A 180 20.62 15.11 9.90
N THR A 181 20.85 16.42 9.72
CA THR A 181 20.70 17.28 8.52
C THR A 181 19.88 16.82 7.29
N SER A 182 19.04 17.74 6.80
CA SER A 182 18.57 17.98 5.41
C SER A 182 18.77 16.87 4.36
N CYS A 183 18.05 15.75 4.52
CA CYS A 183 18.01 14.69 3.51
C CYS A 183 17.32 15.19 2.22
N LYS A 184 18.08 15.38 1.14
CA LYS A 184 17.55 15.80 -0.18
C LYS A 184 17.10 14.63 -1.05
N HIS A 185 17.43 13.40 -0.66
CA HIS A 185 17.16 12.18 -1.41
C HIS A 185 16.77 11.02 -0.51
N LEU A 186 15.61 10.44 -0.75
CA LEU A 186 15.11 9.29 -0.03
C LEU A 186 15.04 8.09 -0.98
N CYS A 187 15.81 7.03 -0.70
CA CYS A 187 15.71 5.76 -1.43
C CYS A 187 14.96 4.72 -0.60
N ILE A 188 13.90 4.16 -1.17
CA ILE A 188 13.02 3.17 -0.54
C ILE A 188 13.14 1.86 -1.31
N HIS A 189 13.44 0.78 -0.61
CA HIS A 189 13.36 -0.56 -1.17
C HIS A 189 12.02 -1.16 -0.73
N TYR A 190 11.09 -1.30 -1.67
CA TYR A 190 9.76 -1.83 -1.46
C TYR A 190 9.70 -3.28 -1.92
N LEU A 191 9.46 -4.21 -0.99
CA LEU A 191 9.56 -5.64 -1.25
C LEU A 191 8.19 -6.28 -1.48
N GLY A 192 8.08 -7.07 -2.54
CA GLY A 192 6.87 -7.83 -2.87
C GLY A 192 5.69 -6.99 -3.35
N PRO A 193 5.87 -6.07 -4.33
CA PRO A 193 4.76 -5.35 -4.92
C PRO A 193 3.83 -6.31 -5.68
N GLU A 194 2.52 -6.16 -5.49
CA GLU A 194 1.49 -6.94 -6.19
C GLU A 194 0.48 -5.98 -6.82
N LYS A 195 -0.53 -5.54 -6.06
CA LYS A 195 -1.55 -4.57 -6.51
C LYS A 195 -0.94 -3.20 -6.80
N GLU A 196 0.11 -2.87 -6.06
CA GLU A 196 0.89 -1.64 -6.16
C GLU A 196 1.39 -1.41 -7.59
N LEU A 197 1.70 -2.48 -8.33
CA LEU A 197 2.14 -2.40 -9.73
C LEU A 197 1.07 -1.82 -10.69
N LEU A 198 -0.20 -1.91 -10.30
CA LEU A 198 -1.36 -1.35 -11.02
C LEU A 198 -1.85 -0.03 -10.39
N GLN A 199 -1.23 0.38 -9.28
CA GLN A 199 -1.61 1.55 -8.47
C GLN A 199 -0.44 2.54 -8.32
N LEU A 200 0.57 2.45 -9.20
CA LEU A 200 1.72 3.34 -9.22
C LEU A 200 1.36 4.84 -9.16
N PRO A 201 0.29 5.34 -9.82
CA PRO A 201 -0.08 6.75 -9.71
C PRO A 201 -0.40 7.23 -8.29
N ALA A 202 -0.81 6.33 -7.38
CA ALA A 202 -1.04 6.68 -5.98
C ALA A 202 0.25 7.12 -5.27
N PHE A 203 1.42 6.63 -5.69
CA PHE A 203 2.72 7.05 -5.15
C PHE A 203 3.08 8.49 -5.49
N GLY A 204 2.37 9.14 -6.44
CA GLY A 204 2.48 10.58 -6.67
C GLY A 204 2.17 11.42 -5.43
N GLU A 205 1.42 10.87 -4.47
CA GLU A 205 1.19 11.54 -3.18
C GLU A 205 2.48 11.85 -2.40
N LEU A 206 3.56 11.09 -2.65
CA LEU A 206 4.84 11.29 -1.99
C LEU A 206 5.48 12.65 -2.31
N HIS A 207 5.10 13.32 -3.40
CA HIS A 207 5.46 14.72 -3.66
C HIS A 207 5.03 15.64 -2.53
N ALA A 208 3.77 15.49 -2.09
CA ALA A 208 3.17 16.31 -1.06
C ALA A 208 3.72 15.93 0.33
N LEU A 209 3.96 14.64 0.56
CA LEU A 209 4.42 14.11 1.85
C LEU A 209 5.92 14.37 2.12
N PHE A 210 6.73 14.55 1.08
CA PHE A 210 8.16 14.83 1.19
C PHE A 210 8.57 16.08 0.39
N PRO A 211 8.13 17.28 0.82
CA PRO A 211 8.41 18.51 0.10
C PRO A 211 9.93 18.77 0.01
N GLY A 212 10.40 19.05 -1.20
CA GLY A 212 11.82 19.33 -1.47
C GLY A 212 12.76 18.12 -1.39
N VAL A 213 12.23 16.90 -1.27
CA VAL A 213 13.00 15.65 -1.29
C VAL A 213 12.77 14.93 -2.61
N ARG A 214 13.84 14.38 -3.18
CA ARG A 214 13.75 13.44 -4.31
C ARG A 214 13.54 12.03 -3.77
N VAL A 215 12.38 11.46 -4.06
CA VAL A 215 12.00 10.12 -3.60
C VAL A 215 12.24 9.13 -4.73
N HIS A 216 13.06 8.12 -4.48
CA HIS A 216 13.32 7.01 -5.39
C HIS A 216 12.84 5.71 -4.75
N ILE A 217 12.04 4.93 -5.48
CA ILE A 217 11.44 3.69 -4.99
C ILE A 217 11.88 2.53 -5.87
N GLU A 218 12.58 1.57 -5.27
CA GLU A 218 12.92 0.30 -5.88
C GLU A 218 11.83 -0.72 -5.52
N LEU A 219 10.89 -0.99 -6.44
CA LEU A 219 9.85 -2.01 -6.29
C LEU A 219 10.38 -3.36 -6.74
N ILE A 220 10.62 -4.27 -5.79
CA ILE A 220 11.36 -5.51 -6.02
C ILE A 220 10.48 -6.71 -5.68
N GLY A 221 10.18 -7.56 -6.67
CA GLY A 221 9.46 -8.81 -6.40
C GLY A 221 9.22 -9.69 -7.61
N PRO A 222 8.88 -10.97 -7.40
CA PRO A 222 8.64 -11.92 -8.49
C PRO A 222 7.36 -11.64 -9.28
N ALA A 223 6.45 -10.84 -8.75
CA ALA A 223 5.20 -10.44 -9.40
C ALA A 223 5.38 -9.33 -10.46
N VAL A 224 6.55 -8.70 -10.53
CA VAL A 224 6.88 -7.76 -11.60
C VAL A 224 6.87 -8.51 -12.94
N PRO A 225 6.07 -8.08 -13.93
CA PRO A 225 6.04 -8.73 -15.25
C PRO A 225 7.41 -8.68 -15.93
N PRO A 226 7.86 -9.76 -16.62
CA PRO A 226 9.15 -9.78 -17.30
C PRO A 226 9.37 -8.60 -18.26
N GLN A 227 8.31 -8.11 -18.90
CA GLN A 227 8.36 -7.00 -19.85
C GLN A 227 8.60 -5.64 -19.18
N ARG A 228 8.39 -5.56 -17.87
CA ARG A 228 8.54 -4.34 -17.05
C ARG A 228 9.78 -4.41 -16.15
N ASP A 229 10.60 -5.45 -16.28
CA ASP A 229 11.82 -5.56 -15.49
C ASP A 229 12.81 -4.46 -15.88
N ASN A 230 13.40 -3.80 -14.88
CA ASN A 230 14.23 -2.59 -14.99
C ASN A 230 13.51 -1.36 -15.56
N GLU A 231 12.18 -1.38 -15.67
CA GLU A 231 11.41 -0.20 -16.10
C GLU A 231 11.57 0.92 -15.06
N LYS A 232 11.92 2.12 -15.53
CA LYS A 232 11.99 3.34 -14.73
C LYS A 232 10.82 4.26 -15.10
N ILE A 233 10.09 4.71 -14.09
CA ILE A 233 8.85 5.46 -14.23
C ILE A 233 9.00 6.74 -13.41
N ASP A 234 8.92 7.89 -14.07
CA ASP A 234 8.87 9.18 -13.40
C ASP A 234 7.40 9.58 -13.17
N ILE A 235 7.00 9.62 -11.91
CA ILE A 235 5.69 10.11 -11.50
C ILE A 235 5.85 11.60 -11.33
N CYS A 236 5.45 12.39 -12.33
CA CYS A 236 5.63 13.84 -12.33
C CYS A 236 4.38 14.60 -11.82
N ASN A 237 3.23 13.94 -11.80
CA ASN A 237 1.93 14.56 -11.52
C ASN A 237 1.08 13.68 -10.58
N TYR A 238 0.15 14.31 -9.87
CA TYR A 238 -0.92 13.60 -9.16
C TYR A 238 -1.84 12.87 -10.15
N ALA A 239 -2.41 11.74 -9.71
CA ALA A 239 -3.45 11.08 -10.49
C ALA A 239 -4.69 11.98 -10.64
N TYR A 240 -5.36 11.88 -11.80
CA TYR A 240 -6.49 12.73 -12.16
C TYR A 240 -7.78 12.33 -11.45
N CYS A 241 -8.65 13.30 -11.17
CA CYS A 241 -10.03 13.03 -10.73
C CYS A 241 -10.97 12.80 -11.92
N LEU A 242 -12.24 12.48 -11.63
CA LEU A 242 -13.28 12.30 -12.64
C LEU A 242 -13.79 13.63 -13.21
N ASP A 243 -13.89 14.69 -12.40
CA ASP A 243 -14.50 15.96 -12.80
C ASP A 243 -13.87 16.54 -14.07
N GLU A 244 -14.70 16.81 -15.10
CA GLU A 244 -14.25 17.24 -16.43
C GLU A 244 -13.45 18.55 -16.40
N ASN A 245 -13.92 19.51 -15.60
CA ASN A 245 -13.36 20.87 -15.54
C ASN A 245 -12.33 21.05 -14.40
N CYS A 246 -11.78 19.96 -13.87
CA CYS A 246 -10.79 20.05 -12.81
C CYS A 246 -9.41 20.44 -13.37
N ILE A 247 -8.75 21.39 -12.72
CA ILE A 247 -7.40 21.85 -13.07
C ILE A 247 -6.33 20.74 -13.03
N CYS A 248 -6.62 19.60 -12.39
CA CYS A 248 -5.69 18.47 -12.44
C CYS A 248 -5.47 17.98 -13.88
N LYS A 249 -6.41 18.23 -14.80
CA LYS A 249 -6.35 17.81 -16.21
C LYS A 249 -5.68 18.85 -17.12
N SER A 250 -5.46 20.07 -16.66
CA SER A 250 -4.68 21.07 -17.40
C SER A 250 -3.19 20.84 -17.15
N SER A 251 -2.43 20.68 -18.24
CA SER A 251 -1.01 20.30 -18.25
C SER A 251 -0.03 21.38 -17.77
N SER A 252 -0.51 22.46 -17.15
CA SER A 252 0.31 23.57 -16.66
C SER A 252 -0.15 23.99 -15.27
N GLU A 253 0.80 24.15 -14.34
CA GLU A 253 0.67 24.74 -12.99
C GLU A 253 0.70 23.82 -11.76
N ASN A 254 1.24 22.59 -11.83
CA ASN A 254 1.68 21.89 -10.60
C ASN A 254 3.15 22.16 -10.23
N ALA A 255 3.83 23.06 -10.96
CA ALA A 255 5.22 23.45 -10.72
C ALA A 255 5.36 24.62 -9.73
N ILE A 256 4.61 24.59 -8.62
CA ILE A 256 4.82 25.56 -7.53
C ILE A 256 4.90 24.77 -6.23
N MET A 257 6.15 24.47 -5.84
CA MET A 257 6.71 24.32 -4.48
C MET A 257 7.82 23.27 -4.44
N GLY A 258 9.01 23.64 -4.95
CA GLY A 258 10.24 22.86 -4.83
C GLY A 258 10.24 21.58 -5.69
N SER A 259 11.34 21.31 -6.38
CA SER A 259 11.48 20.15 -7.29
C SER A 259 11.54 18.81 -6.53
N SER A 260 10.44 18.42 -5.89
CA SER A 260 10.23 17.04 -5.45
C SER A 260 9.99 16.19 -6.70
N SER A 261 10.71 15.09 -6.81
CA SER A 261 10.54 14.11 -7.90
C SER A 261 10.27 12.76 -7.25
N VAL A 262 9.26 12.04 -7.74
CA VAL A 262 9.00 10.66 -7.35
C VAL A 262 9.34 9.77 -8.54
N THR A 263 10.36 8.94 -8.38
CA THR A 263 10.77 7.96 -9.39
C THR A 263 10.56 6.57 -8.84
N VAL A 264 10.03 5.69 -9.67
CA VAL A 264 9.83 4.27 -9.36
C VAL A 264 10.63 3.44 -10.34
N GLN A 265 11.38 2.47 -9.84
CA GLN A 265 12.09 1.49 -10.66
C GLN A 265 11.66 0.08 -10.28
N LEU A 266 11.35 -0.73 -11.29
CA LEU A 266 10.81 -2.07 -11.11
C LEU A 266 11.92 -3.12 -11.27
N HIS A 267 11.98 -4.08 -10.35
CA HIS A 267 12.92 -5.20 -10.41
C HIS A 267 12.19 -6.52 -10.22
N ARG A 268 12.31 -7.39 -11.22
CA ARG A 268 11.79 -8.75 -11.16
C ARG A 268 12.80 -9.65 -10.48
N GLY A 269 12.36 -10.32 -9.41
CA GLY A 269 13.17 -11.32 -8.72
C GLY A 269 13.08 -11.18 -7.20
N TYR A 270 14.03 -11.80 -6.50
CA TYR A 270 14.10 -11.72 -5.05
C TYR A 270 15.09 -10.66 -4.60
N TYR A 271 14.77 -9.99 -3.49
CA TYR A 271 15.59 -8.90 -2.97
C TYR A 271 17.06 -9.29 -2.72
N HIS A 272 17.32 -10.50 -2.26
CA HIS A 272 18.67 -10.96 -1.96
C HIS A 272 19.54 -11.13 -3.21
N ASP A 273 18.93 -11.26 -4.39
CA ASP A 273 19.63 -11.38 -5.67
C ASP A 273 20.14 -10.02 -6.16
N CYS A 274 19.35 -8.95 -5.97
CA CYS A 274 19.67 -7.60 -6.45
C CYS A 274 20.30 -6.70 -5.38
N PHE A 275 20.25 -7.07 -4.10
CA PHE A 275 20.71 -6.22 -2.99
C PHE A 275 22.13 -5.68 -3.16
N ARG A 276 23.08 -6.52 -3.61
CA ARG A 276 24.49 -6.12 -3.73
C ARG A 276 24.70 -4.99 -4.72
N GLU A 277 23.90 -4.94 -5.78
CA GLU A 277 23.99 -3.87 -6.77
C GLU A 277 23.27 -2.61 -6.28
N LEU A 278 22.11 -2.76 -5.64
CA LEU A 278 21.33 -1.64 -5.10
C LEU A 278 22.02 -0.94 -3.92
N ALA A 279 22.72 -1.69 -3.07
CA ALA A 279 23.45 -1.16 -1.91
C ALA A 279 24.66 -0.28 -2.29
N LYS A 280 25.10 -0.29 -3.55
CA LYS A 280 26.21 0.56 -4.03
C LYS A 280 25.75 2.00 -4.33
N VAL A 281 24.45 2.24 -4.47
CA VAL A 281 23.93 3.47 -5.10
C VAL A 281 23.44 4.51 -4.08
N TYR A 282 23.03 4.10 -2.87
CA TYR A 282 22.40 5.01 -1.90
C TYR A 282 22.91 4.83 -0.47
N HIS A 283 22.86 5.90 0.33
CA HIS A 283 23.36 5.91 1.72
C HIS A 283 22.27 5.74 2.79
N LEU A 284 20.99 5.97 2.46
CA LEU A 284 19.86 5.79 3.37
C LEU A 284 18.85 4.84 2.71
N HIS A 285 18.71 3.65 3.29
CA HIS A 285 17.79 2.62 2.78
C HIS A 285 16.65 2.43 3.76
N LEU A 286 15.43 2.65 3.28
CA LEU A 286 14.24 2.21 3.99
C LEU A 286 13.78 0.87 3.43
N LEU A 287 13.84 -0.18 4.25
CA LEU A 287 13.25 -1.47 3.94
C LEU A 287 11.77 -1.42 4.34
N SER A 288 10.89 -1.27 3.36
CA SER A 288 9.45 -1.40 3.59
C SER A 288 9.06 -2.86 3.42
N PHE A 289 8.70 -3.50 4.52
CA PHE A 289 8.08 -4.83 4.51
C PHE A 289 6.56 -4.69 4.55
N LYS A 290 5.88 -5.51 3.77
CA LYS A 290 4.42 -5.68 3.75
C LYS A 290 3.95 -6.23 5.12
N TYR A 291 3.70 -5.33 6.08
CA TYR A 291 3.14 -5.71 7.39
C TYR A 291 1.94 -4.88 7.84
N ILE A 292 1.53 -3.87 7.08
CA ILE A 292 0.30 -3.12 7.34
C ILE A 292 -0.42 -2.93 6.01
N GLN A 293 -0.84 -4.05 5.42
CA GLN A 293 -2.02 -3.95 4.57
C GLN A 293 -3.17 -3.61 5.55
N MET A 294 -4.09 -2.73 5.17
CA MET A 294 -5.44 -2.83 5.71
C MET A 294 -5.97 -4.18 5.19
N ASP A 295 -5.53 -5.26 5.84
CA ASP A 295 -6.07 -6.60 5.67
C ASP A 295 -7.43 -6.60 6.36
N ILE A 296 -8.34 -5.91 5.67
CA ILE A 296 -9.70 -6.34 5.51
C ILE A 296 -9.59 -7.73 4.88
N SER A 297 -9.52 -8.71 5.76
CA SER A 297 -9.38 -10.14 5.49
C SER A 297 -10.43 -10.70 4.54
#